data_AF-A0A2R6HMG1-F1
#
_entry.id   AF-A0A2R6HMG1-F1
#
_cell.length_a   1.000
_cell.length_b   1.000
_cell.length_c   1.000
_cell.angle_alpha   90.00
_cell.angle_beta   90.00
_cell.angle_gamma   90.00
#
_symmetry.space_group_name_H-M   'P 1'
#
loop_
_entity.id
_entity.type
_entity.pdbx_description
1 polymer ?
#
loop_
_entity_poly.entity_id
_entity_poly.type
_entity_poly.pdbx_seq_one_letter_code
_entity_poly.pdbx_strand_id
1 'polypeptide(L)'
;MEDSTLTVAAVESVGERTVAISPDVDDTFEITVEIDPDGDVGPVLADLEAGDAVRVSGPFGSDYYEGEDPAVVLAGGPGVGPAVAIAERALDDGHEAVVVYRDDEPVHTGRIERLRERGATVAVLDDDESLGAAVESALDRHGRDAPLFVYGFAEFIDAATAAIEAAGGDTSTAKIENFG
;
A
#
# COMPACT_ATOMS: atom_id res chain seq x y z
N MET A 1 -19.82 10.94 21.28
CA MET A 1 -20.18 10.19 20.07
C MET A 1 -19.47 8.88 20.23
N GLU A 2 -20.25 7.81 20.40
CA GLU A 2 -19.76 6.48 20.75
C GLU A 2 -19.05 5.87 19.53
N ASP A 3 -17.84 5.40 19.78
CA ASP A 3 -16.98 4.65 18.86
C ASP A 3 -17.59 3.25 18.69
N SER A 4 -18.05 2.92 17.48
CA SER A 4 -18.68 1.62 17.19
C SER A 4 -17.63 0.64 16.70
N THR A 5 -17.24 -0.29 17.58
CA THR A 5 -16.27 -1.37 17.33
C THR A 5 -16.89 -2.50 16.50
N LEU A 6 -16.15 -2.99 15.49
CA LEU A 6 -16.52 -4.14 14.65
C LEU A 6 -15.83 -5.43 15.15
N THR A 7 -16.57 -6.52 15.32
CA THR A 7 -16.04 -7.87 15.64
C THR A 7 -16.21 -8.78 14.42
N VAL A 8 -15.12 -9.36 13.90
CA VAL A 8 -15.11 -10.20 12.70
C VAL A 8 -14.96 -11.67 13.07
N ALA A 9 -16.01 -12.46 12.80
CA ALA A 9 -16.01 -13.93 12.91
C ALA A 9 -16.78 -14.60 11.73
N ALA A 10 -16.29 -14.42 10.51
CA ALA A 10 -16.05 -15.48 9.51
C ALA A 10 -17.06 -15.84 8.32
N VAL A 11 -16.84 -15.34 7.06
CA VAL A 11 -17.23 -15.72 5.62
C VAL A 11 -16.33 -16.67 4.70
N GLU A 12 -16.85 -17.78 4.19
CA GLU A 12 -16.11 -18.56 3.17
C GLU A 12 -16.01 -17.81 1.80
N SER A 13 -14.78 -17.39 1.44
CA SER A 13 -14.17 -17.04 0.14
C SER A 13 -14.93 -16.21 -0.92
N VAL A 14 -14.31 -15.11 -1.40
CA VAL A 14 -14.29 -14.68 -2.83
C VAL A 14 -12.99 -13.92 -3.15
N GLY A 15 -12.11 -14.49 -4.01
CA GLY A 15 -10.98 -13.80 -4.66
C GLY A 15 -9.66 -13.73 -3.89
N GLU A 16 -8.54 -13.97 -4.58
CA GLU A 16 -7.18 -13.82 -4.06
C GLU A 16 -6.78 -12.34 -4.09
N ARG A 17 -7.15 -11.57 -3.05
CA ARG A 17 -6.68 -10.19 -2.87
C ARG A 17 -5.81 -10.11 -1.62
N THR A 18 -4.59 -9.61 -1.75
CA THR A 18 -3.71 -9.42 -0.60
C THR A 18 -4.16 -8.23 0.23
N VAL A 19 -4.14 -8.41 1.54
CA VAL A 19 -4.35 -7.37 2.55
C VAL A 19 -3.11 -7.32 3.42
N ALA A 20 -2.43 -6.16 3.46
CA ALA A 20 -1.36 -5.93 4.42
C ALA A 20 -1.97 -5.65 5.81
N ILE A 21 -1.72 -6.54 6.76
CA ILE A 21 -2.14 -6.40 8.16
C ILE A 21 -0.88 -6.20 9.00
N SER A 22 -0.80 -5.11 9.76
CA SER A 22 0.28 -4.94 10.74
C SER A 22 0.16 -6.03 11.82
N PRO A 23 1.27 -6.68 12.23
CA PRO A 23 1.23 -7.72 13.26
C PRO A 23 0.85 -7.21 14.65
N ASP A 24 0.87 -5.89 14.89
CA ASP A 24 0.59 -5.25 16.18
C ASP A 24 -0.87 -4.80 16.35
N VAL A 25 -1.78 -5.35 15.55
CA VAL A 25 -3.20 -5.01 15.62
C VAL A 25 -3.85 -5.78 16.77
N ASP A 26 -4.19 -5.09 17.87
CA ASP A 26 -4.80 -5.71 19.05
C ASP A 26 -6.28 -6.10 18.84
N ASP A 27 -7.12 -5.18 18.33
CA ASP A 27 -8.59 -5.37 18.29
C ASP A 27 -9.23 -5.23 16.90
N THR A 28 -8.70 -4.38 16.01
CA THR A 28 -9.33 -4.05 14.72
C THR A 28 -8.32 -3.90 13.59
N PHE A 29 -8.48 -4.63 12.49
CA PHE A 29 -7.65 -4.44 11.30
C PHE A 29 -8.33 -3.50 10.28
N GLU A 30 -7.52 -2.87 9.45
CA GLU A 30 -7.97 -2.00 8.37
C GLU A 30 -7.64 -2.65 7.02
N ILE A 31 -8.52 -2.47 6.03
CA ILE A 31 -8.28 -2.86 4.65
C ILE A 31 -8.53 -1.66 3.74
N THR A 32 -7.74 -1.54 2.68
CA THR A 32 -7.97 -0.55 1.61
C THR A 32 -8.39 -1.32 0.37
N VAL A 33 -9.56 -1.00 -0.16
CA VAL A 33 -10.14 -1.70 -1.31
C VAL A 33 -10.63 -0.68 -2.32
N GLU A 34 -10.40 -0.96 -3.58
CA GLU A 34 -11.08 -0.26 -4.67
C GLU A 34 -12.41 -0.94 -4.96
N ILE A 35 -13.48 -0.16 -5.09
CA ILE A 35 -14.82 -0.64 -5.40
C ILE A 35 -15.02 -0.59 -6.91
N ASP A 36 -14.89 -1.74 -7.55
CA ASP A 36 -15.34 -1.95 -8.93
C ASP A 36 -16.87 -2.21 -8.94
N PRO A 37 -17.70 -1.30 -9.45
CA PRO A 37 -19.16 -1.48 -9.49
C PRO A 37 -19.60 -2.60 -10.44
N ASP A 38 -18.77 -2.98 -11.40
CA ASP A 38 -19.03 -4.07 -12.35
C ASP A 38 -18.45 -5.42 -11.85
N GLY A 39 -17.66 -5.39 -10.77
CA GLY A 39 -17.05 -6.58 -10.16
C GLY A 39 -18.02 -7.36 -9.27
N ASP A 40 -17.73 -8.65 -9.05
CA ASP A 40 -18.61 -9.53 -8.25
C ASP A 40 -18.62 -9.15 -6.75
N VAL A 41 -17.53 -8.56 -6.24
CA VAL A 41 -17.34 -8.28 -4.80
C VAL A 41 -17.54 -6.80 -4.46
N GLY A 42 -17.24 -5.89 -5.39
CA GLY A 42 -17.30 -4.44 -5.15
C GLY A 42 -18.68 -3.97 -4.66
N PRO A 43 -19.79 -4.32 -5.34
CA PRO A 43 -21.14 -3.94 -4.91
C PRO A 43 -21.49 -4.50 -3.52
N VAL A 44 -21.05 -5.74 -3.21
CA VAL A 44 -21.28 -6.35 -1.90
C VAL A 44 -20.56 -5.57 -0.81
N LEU A 45 -19.31 -5.16 -1.04
CA LEU A 45 -18.55 -4.34 -0.08
C LEU A 45 -19.13 -2.93 0.08
N ALA A 46 -19.63 -2.34 -1.01
CA ALA A 46 -20.23 -1.00 -0.99
C ALA A 46 -21.55 -0.94 -0.19
N ASP A 47 -22.28 -2.05 -0.14
CA ASP A 47 -23.54 -2.17 0.59
C ASP A 47 -23.36 -2.55 2.08
N LEU A 48 -22.13 -2.77 2.57
CA LEU A 48 -21.87 -3.11 3.97
C LEU A 48 -22.12 -1.93 4.90
N GLU A 49 -22.77 -2.21 6.03
CA GLU A 49 -23.02 -1.27 7.12
C GLU A 49 -22.28 -1.66 8.41
N ALA A 50 -22.15 -0.70 9.33
CA ALA A 50 -21.55 -0.96 10.63
C ALA A 50 -22.37 -2.01 11.40
N GLY A 51 -21.71 -3.11 11.79
CA GLY A 51 -22.35 -4.25 12.46
C GLY A 51 -22.58 -5.45 11.54
N ASP A 52 -22.40 -5.31 10.24
CA ASP A 52 -22.41 -6.43 9.30
C ASP A 52 -21.22 -7.36 9.53
N ALA A 53 -21.47 -8.66 9.34
CA ALA A 53 -20.46 -9.69 9.56
C ALA A 53 -19.78 -10.09 8.24
N VAL A 54 -18.44 -10.16 8.29
CA VAL A 54 -17.57 -10.56 7.16
C VAL A 54 -16.58 -11.64 7.68
N ARG A 55 -16.02 -12.56 6.85
CA ARG A 55 -14.73 -13.27 7.15
C ARG A 55 -13.78 -12.43 6.39
N VAL A 56 -12.63 -12.45 6.99
CA VAL A 56 -11.42 -12.51 6.22
C VAL A 56 -10.81 -13.89 6.40
N SER A 57 -10.29 -14.46 5.31
CA SER A 57 -9.33 -15.55 5.35
C SER A 57 -7.97 -14.98 5.00
N GLY A 58 -6.92 -15.44 5.67
CA GLY A 58 -5.56 -14.93 5.51
C GLY A 58 -4.79 -14.96 6.84
N PRO A 59 -3.66 -14.24 6.93
CA PRO A 59 -3.07 -13.41 5.87
C PRO A 59 -2.58 -14.24 4.68
N PHE A 60 -2.67 -13.66 3.48
CA PHE A 60 -2.12 -14.20 2.23
C PHE A 60 -1.20 -13.14 1.63
N GLY A 61 -0.14 -13.56 0.95
CA GLY A 61 0.91 -12.67 0.44
C GLY A 61 2.31 -13.18 0.80
N SER A 62 3.26 -13.05 -0.11
CA SER A 62 4.68 -13.39 0.09
C SER A 62 5.57 -12.18 0.26
N ASP A 63 5.04 -11.00 -0.04
CA ASP A 63 5.79 -9.76 -0.20
C ASP A 63 5.43 -8.80 0.94
N TYR A 64 6.24 -8.86 1.99
CA TYR A 64 6.04 -8.10 3.23
C TYR A 64 7.35 -7.46 3.70
N TYR A 65 7.22 -6.44 4.55
CA TYR A 65 8.37 -5.77 5.18
C TYR A 65 9.08 -6.71 6.15
N GLU A 66 10.40 -6.81 6.03
CA GLU A 66 11.29 -7.68 6.81
C GLU A 66 12.37 -6.90 7.58
N GLY A 67 12.26 -5.57 7.65
CA GLY A 67 13.25 -4.71 8.31
C GLY A 67 14.16 -3.96 7.35
N GLU A 68 13.74 -3.77 6.10
CA GLU A 68 14.46 -2.99 5.10
C GLU A 68 14.67 -1.53 5.55
N ASP A 69 15.84 -0.97 5.21
CA ASP A 69 16.20 0.41 5.50
C ASP A 69 16.99 1.03 4.33
N PRO A 70 16.44 2.02 3.61
CA PRO A 70 15.07 2.53 3.75
C PRO A 70 14.03 1.55 3.20
N ALA A 71 12.78 1.68 3.65
CA ALA A 71 11.62 1.10 2.97
C ALA A 71 11.15 2.06 1.86
N VAL A 72 11.42 1.74 0.59
CA VAL A 72 10.93 2.52 -0.57
C VAL A 72 9.70 1.84 -1.16
N VAL A 73 8.53 2.45 -1.01
CA VAL A 73 7.25 1.89 -1.46
C VAL A 73 6.64 2.74 -2.56
N LEU A 74 6.36 2.11 -3.71
CA LEU A 74 5.62 2.68 -4.83
C LEU A 74 4.20 2.11 -4.78
N ALA A 75 3.20 2.98 -4.76
CA ALA A 75 1.80 2.60 -4.63
C ALA A 75 0.92 3.28 -5.68
N GLY A 76 -0.02 2.53 -6.22
CA GLY A 76 -1.10 3.04 -7.06
C GLY A 76 -2.46 2.57 -6.54
N GLY A 77 -3.45 3.46 -6.54
CA GLY A 77 -4.81 3.11 -6.11
C GLY A 77 -4.83 2.56 -4.67
N PRO A 78 -5.50 1.42 -4.42
CA PRO A 78 -5.60 0.82 -3.08
C PRO A 78 -4.26 0.35 -2.51
N GLY A 79 -3.19 0.33 -3.32
CA GLY A 79 -1.82 0.00 -2.88
C GLY A 79 -1.25 0.97 -1.84
N VAL A 80 -1.89 2.12 -1.64
CA VAL A 80 -1.56 3.04 -0.55
C VAL A 80 -1.74 2.39 0.82
N GLY A 81 -2.68 1.45 0.99
CA GLY A 81 -2.92 0.76 2.26
C GLY A 81 -1.67 0.04 2.78
N PRO A 82 -1.10 -0.91 2.02
CA PRO A 82 0.20 -1.50 2.32
C PRO A 82 1.32 -0.48 2.45
N ALA A 83 1.36 0.55 1.61
CA ALA A 83 2.43 1.55 1.65
C ALA A 83 2.50 2.33 2.95
N VAL A 84 1.35 2.80 3.46
CA VAL A 84 1.33 3.51 4.74
C VAL A 84 1.64 2.57 5.91
N ALA A 85 1.20 1.30 5.84
CA ALA A 85 1.49 0.31 6.88
C ALA A 85 2.99 -0.03 6.95
N ILE A 86 3.64 -0.26 5.80
CA ILE A 86 5.08 -0.53 5.73
C ILE A 86 5.88 0.69 6.19
N ALA A 87 5.52 1.89 5.74
CA ALA A 87 6.21 3.11 6.14
C ALA A 87 6.08 3.38 7.64
N GLU A 88 4.89 3.20 8.23
CA GLU A 88 4.68 3.33 9.67
C GLU A 88 5.56 2.34 10.44
N ARG A 89 5.59 1.07 9.99
CA ARG A 89 6.40 0.03 10.62
C ARG A 89 7.90 0.31 10.52
N ALA A 90 8.39 0.69 9.35
CA ALA A 90 9.80 1.03 9.15
C ALA A 90 10.23 2.17 10.08
N LEU A 91 9.41 3.21 10.22
CA LEU A 91 9.67 4.31 11.15
C LEU A 91 9.60 3.88 12.62
N ASP A 92 8.73 2.93 12.99
CA ASP A 92 8.67 2.36 14.35
C ASP A 92 9.93 1.56 14.69
N ASP A 93 10.50 0.87 13.69
CA ASP A 93 11.77 0.16 13.81
C ASP A 93 13.00 1.10 13.75
N GLY A 94 12.80 2.40 13.52
CA GLY A 94 13.84 3.42 13.48
C GLY A 94 14.55 3.56 12.13
N HIS A 95 13.97 3.00 11.07
CA HIS A 95 14.47 3.06 9.69
C HIS A 95 13.90 4.24 8.91
N GLU A 96 14.48 4.54 7.76
CA GLU A 96 13.95 5.54 6.83
C GLU A 96 12.81 4.96 5.97
N ALA A 97 11.84 5.80 5.61
CA ALA A 97 10.72 5.41 4.77
C ALA A 97 10.47 6.43 3.65
N VAL A 98 10.23 5.91 2.45
CA VAL A 98 9.87 6.67 1.26
C VAL A 98 8.59 6.09 0.67
N VAL A 99 7.59 6.92 0.44
CA VAL A 99 6.34 6.53 -0.23
C VAL A 99 6.15 7.40 -1.46
N VAL A 100 6.00 6.76 -2.62
CA VAL A 100 5.55 7.41 -3.85
C VAL A 100 4.18 6.82 -4.19
N TYR A 101 3.15 7.64 -4.05
CA TYR A 101 1.76 7.22 -4.23
C TYR A 101 1.16 7.99 -5.41
N ARG A 102 0.55 7.29 -6.37
CA ARG A 102 -0.22 7.89 -7.46
C ARG A 102 -1.70 7.53 -7.34
N ASP A 103 -2.55 8.56 -7.34
CA ASP A 103 -4.00 8.42 -7.31
C ASP A 103 -4.68 9.75 -7.65
N ASP A 104 -5.80 9.69 -8.37
CA ASP A 104 -6.61 10.87 -8.71
C ASP A 104 -7.44 11.37 -7.51
N GLU A 105 -7.80 10.49 -6.59
CA GLU A 105 -8.54 10.80 -5.37
C GLU A 105 -7.85 10.18 -4.14
N PRO A 106 -6.72 10.77 -3.68
CA PRO A 106 -5.89 10.18 -2.65
C PRO A 106 -6.65 9.86 -1.35
N VAL A 107 -6.57 8.60 -0.91
CA VAL A 107 -7.07 8.17 0.40
C VAL A 107 -5.95 8.14 1.45
N HIS A 108 -6.28 7.87 2.72
CA HIS A 108 -5.33 7.86 3.84
C HIS A 108 -4.55 9.16 4.06
N THR A 109 -5.08 10.30 3.61
CA THR A 109 -4.42 11.62 3.69
C THR A 109 -3.91 11.95 5.10
N GLY A 110 -4.70 11.67 6.14
CA GLY A 110 -4.27 11.86 7.52
C GLY A 110 -3.13 10.94 7.98
N ARG A 111 -3.03 9.70 7.46
CA ARG A 111 -1.88 8.80 7.73
C ARG A 111 -0.65 9.28 6.97
N ILE A 112 -0.82 9.69 5.71
CA ILE A 112 0.24 10.28 4.88
C ILE A 112 0.83 11.54 5.54
N GLU A 113 -0.01 12.42 6.07
CA GLU A 113 0.45 13.61 6.82
C GLU A 113 1.26 13.22 8.05
N ARG A 114 0.79 12.25 8.85
CA ARG A 114 1.53 11.74 10.01
C ARG A 114 2.88 11.12 9.62
N LEU A 115 2.96 10.40 8.51
CA LEU A 115 4.22 9.87 7.99
C LEU A 115 5.23 10.99 7.71
N ARG A 116 4.78 12.08 7.05
CA ARG A 116 5.61 13.26 6.79
C ARG A 116 6.08 13.92 8.09
N GLU A 117 5.20 14.06 9.07
CA GLU A 117 5.54 14.62 10.40
C GLU A 117 6.58 13.79 11.15
N ARG A 118 6.53 12.46 10.97
CA ARG A 118 7.50 11.51 11.53
C ARG A 118 8.82 11.45 10.75
N GLY A 119 8.93 12.15 9.62
CA GLY A 119 10.16 12.26 8.84
C GLY A 119 10.24 11.38 7.60
N ALA A 120 9.18 10.65 7.24
CA ALA A 120 9.15 9.94 5.96
C ALA A 120 9.10 10.91 4.78
N THR A 121 9.73 10.52 3.67
CA THR A 121 9.59 11.23 2.40
C THR A 121 8.34 10.70 1.69
N VAL A 122 7.31 11.53 1.50
CA VAL A 122 6.07 11.09 0.83
C VAL A 122 5.73 12.00 -0.35
N ALA A 123 5.77 11.45 -1.56
CA ALA A 123 5.26 12.07 -2.78
C ALA A 123 3.88 11.49 -3.10
N VAL A 124 2.88 12.35 -3.23
CA VAL A 124 1.55 12.00 -3.75
C VAL A 124 1.46 12.66 -5.12
N LEU A 125 1.16 11.89 -6.14
CA LEU A 125 1.22 12.26 -7.54
C LEU A 125 -0.17 12.17 -8.16
N ASP A 126 -0.59 13.24 -8.83
CA ASP A 126 -1.73 13.17 -9.75
C ASP A 126 -1.28 12.47 -11.07
N ASP A 127 -2.23 12.14 -11.94
CA ASP A 127 -1.98 11.45 -13.22
C ASP A 127 -1.01 12.17 -14.17
N ASP A 128 -1.02 13.51 -14.14
CA ASP A 128 -0.13 14.35 -14.95
C ASP A 128 1.30 14.47 -14.39
N GLU A 129 1.52 14.06 -13.14
CA GLU A 129 2.82 14.16 -12.47
C GLU A 129 3.72 12.96 -12.77
N SER A 130 5.03 13.22 -12.89
CA SER A 130 5.98 12.20 -13.32
C SER A 130 6.34 11.23 -12.20
N LEU A 131 5.84 9.99 -12.30
CA LEU A 131 6.30 8.86 -11.47
C LEU A 131 7.81 8.63 -11.65
N GLY A 132 8.32 8.73 -12.88
CA GLY A 132 9.74 8.56 -13.18
C GLY A 132 10.64 9.52 -12.40
N ALA A 133 10.28 10.81 -12.34
CA ALA A 133 11.05 11.79 -11.59
C ALA A 133 11.03 11.52 -10.07
N ALA A 134 9.90 11.07 -9.52
CA ALA A 134 9.80 10.74 -8.11
C ALA A 134 10.65 9.50 -7.75
N VAL A 135 10.61 8.46 -8.60
CA VAL A 135 11.43 7.25 -8.45
C VAL A 135 12.92 7.56 -8.59
N GLU A 136 13.30 8.35 -9.60
CA GLU A 136 14.68 8.79 -9.79
C GLU A 136 15.19 9.53 -8.54
N SER A 137 14.41 10.47 -8.02
CA SER A 137 14.76 11.21 -6.81
C SER A 137 14.92 10.31 -5.58
N ALA A 138 14.08 9.28 -5.42
CA ALA A 138 14.19 8.34 -4.32
C ALA A 138 15.48 7.51 -4.42
N LEU A 139 15.75 6.94 -5.59
CA LEU A 139 16.93 6.11 -5.83
C LEU A 139 18.25 6.91 -5.87
N ASP A 140 18.21 8.18 -6.28
CA ASP A 140 19.37 9.09 -6.20
C ASP A 140 19.77 9.34 -4.74
N ARG A 141 18.78 9.46 -3.87
CA ARG A 141 18.98 9.74 -2.45
C ARG A 141 19.42 8.50 -1.67
N HIS A 142 18.83 7.35 -1.98
CA HIS A 142 18.94 6.14 -1.16
C HIS A 142 19.76 5.01 -1.79
N GLY A 143 20.17 5.18 -3.06
CA GLY A 143 20.92 4.19 -3.81
C GLY A 143 20.04 3.36 -4.75
N ARG A 144 20.66 2.85 -5.82
CA ARG A 144 19.97 2.05 -6.85
C ARG A 144 19.60 0.64 -6.39
N ASP A 145 20.30 0.15 -5.38
CA ASP A 145 20.07 -1.15 -4.75
C ASP A 145 19.15 -1.05 -3.52
N ALA A 146 18.47 0.10 -3.32
CA ALA A 146 17.54 0.27 -2.21
C ALA A 146 16.39 -0.75 -2.29
N PRO A 147 15.95 -1.33 -1.17
CA PRO A 147 14.83 -2.27 -1.19
C PRO A 147 13.53 -1.59 -1.64
N LEU A 148 12.87 -2.20 -2.62
CA LEU A 148 11.69 -1.65 -3.29
C LEU A 148 10.48 -2.53 -3.07
N PHE A 149 9.35 -1.87 -2.81
CA PHE A 149 8.04 -2.48 -2.77
C PHE A 149 7.14 -1.79 -3.80
N VAL A 150 6.36 -2.57 -4.55
CA VAL A 150 5.44 -2.03 -5.57
C VAL A 150 4.07 -2.67 -5.39
N TYR A 151 3.06 -1.85 -5.12
CA TYR A 151 1.68 -2.29 -4.88
C TYR A 151 0.71 -1.55 -5.81
N GLY A 152 -0.09 -2.28 -6.58
CA GLY A 152 -1.11 -1.68 -7.44
C GLY A 152 -1.65 -2.63 -8.51
N PHE A 153 -2.43 -2.08 -9.44
CA PHE A 153 -2.91 -2.81 -10.61
C PHE A 153 -1.86 -2.86 -11.72
N ALA A 154 -2.07 -3.76 -12.70
CA ALA A 154 -1.12 -4.05 -13.77
C ALA A 154 -0.53 -2.79 -14.46
N GLU A 155 -1.36 -1.80 -14.80
CA GLU A 155 -0.89 -0.56 -15.45
C GLU A 155 0.07 0.25 -14.56
N PHE A 156 -0.22 0.33 -13.26
CA PHE A 156 0.69 0.97 -12.32
C PHE A 156 1.97 0.17 -12.12
N ILE A 157 1.89 -1.16 -11.99
CA ILE A 157 3.05 -2.03 -11.85
C ILE A 157 4.00 -1.89 -13.04
N ASP A 158 3.47 -1.88 -14.27
CA ASP A 158 4.25 -1.69 -15.49
C ASP A 158 4.94 -0.32 -15.49
N ALA A 159 4.21 0.75 -15.13
CA ALA A 159 4.76 2.10 -15.06
C ALA A 159 5.85 2.24 -13.97
N ALA A 160 5.63 1.65 -12.79
CA ALA A 160 6.57 1.66 -11.68
C ALA A 160 7.85 0.88 -12.01
N THR A 161 7.71 -0.31 -12.60
CA THR A 161 8.83 -1.15 -13.04
C THR A 161 9.67 -0.42 -14.09
N ALA A 162 9.02 0.19 -15.10
CA ALA A 162 9.70 0.98 -16.11
C ALA A 162 10.42 2.20 -15.51
N ALA A 163 9.82 2.87 -14.52
CA ALA A 163 10.44 4.00 -13.83
C ALA A 163 11.68 3.58 -13.01
N ILE A 164 11.61 2.44 -12.30
CA ILE A 164 12.74 1.87 -11.56
C ILE A 164 13.90 1.55 -12.51
N GLU A 165 13.63 0.83 -13.60
CA GLU A 165 14.66 0.45 -14.58
C GLU A 165 15.28 1.68 -15.26
N ALA A 166 14.47 2.68 -15.63
CA ALA A 166 14.96 3.92 -16.23
C ALA A 166 15.86 4.72 -15.27
N ALA A 167 15.56 4.68 -13.97
CA ALA A 167 16.40 5.24 -12.93
C ALA A 167 17.61 4.34 -12.58
N GLY A 168 17.74 3.16 -13.19
CA GLY A 168 18.84 2.23 -12.98
C GLY A 168 18.76 1.39 -11.70
N GLY A 169 17.56 1.25 -11.11
CA GLY A 169 17.30 0.30 -10.04
C GLY A 169 17.08 -1.13 -10.54
N ASP A 170 17.07 -2.10 -9.62
CA ASP A 170 16.93 -3.53 -9.92
C ASP A 170 15.55 -4.07 -9.52
N THR A 171 14.68 -4.27 -10.51
CA THR A 171 13.32 -4.79 -10.35
C THR A 171 13.29 -6.28 -9.99
N SER A 172 14.37 -7.03 -10.21
CA SER A 172 14.44 -8.47 -9.86
C SER A 172 14.49 -8.73 -8.35
N THR A 173 14.83 -7.71 -7.57
CA THR A 173 14.85 -7.74 -6.11
C THR A 173 13.66 -7.03 -5.47
N ALA A 174 12.83 -6.36 -6.28
CA ALA A 174 11.65 -5.67 -5.81
C ALA A 174 10.56 -6.66 -5.38
N LYS A 175 9.89 -6.32 -4.28
CA LYS A 175 8.71 -7.02 -3.78
C LYS A 175 7.48 -6.43 -4.47
N ILE A 176 6.92 -7.16 -5.42
CA ILE A 176 5.86 -6.66 -6.32
C ILE A 176 4.58 -7.44 -6.08
N GLU A 177 3.49 -6.71 -5.80
CA GLU A 177 2.18 -7.29 -5.61
C GLU A 177 1.15 -6.64 -6.54
N ASN A 178 0.56 -7.48 -7.39
CA ASN A 178 -0.47 -7.11 -8.34
C ASN A 178 -1.86 -7.50 -7.81
N PHE A 179 -2.82 -6.57 -7.85
CA PHE A 179 -4.17 -6.78 -7.33
C PHE A 179 -5.20 -7.35 -8.32
N GLY A 180 -4.82 -7.58 -9.57
CA GLY A 180 -5.69 -8.15 -10.60
C GLY A 180 -5.31 -7.75 -12.01
#